data_AF-A0ABD5ZZQ9-F1
#
_entry.id   AF-A0ABD5ZZQ9-F1
#
_cell.length_a   1.000
_cell.length_b   1.000
_cell.length_c   1.000
_cell.angle_alpha   90.00
_cell.angle_beta   90.00
_cell.angle_gamma   90.00
#
_symmetry.space_group_name_H-M   'P 1'
#
loop_
_entity.id
_entity.type
_entity.pdbx_description
1 polymer ?
#
loop_
_entity_poly.entity_id
_entity_poly.type
_entity_poly.pdbx_seq_one_letter_code
_entity_poly.pdbx_strand_id
1 'polypeptide(L)'
;MSEERDARLGRRRLLQAGAGAVGAGLVGAGATGTATAQSGPFGGWMSDVGNYEGVVDNTGQDEVTVTVGAEGNGGAFAFGPAAIQVDPGTTVVWEWNGEGGQHNVVAEEGADFESELTSDAGFTFEQTFDSEGTIKYFCQPHRALGMKGVVVVGAAPEGAEVVSGGGGGGGGGGGGGDGGGESGGGGESGSGDGGESGGSAASQVMSLTVGGALVAAFLSPIVFGILLLLRGGGGSPPDESGIEQGEPSHED
;
A
#
# COMPACT_ATOMS: atom_id res chain seq x y z
N MET A 1 32.06 -15.03 -68.02
CA MET A 1 32.71 -14.32 -66.91
C MET A 1 32.09 -12.93 -66.87
N SER A 2 30.80 -12.74 -66.64
CA SER A 2 29.97 -13.23 -65.53
C SER A 2 30.69 -13.09 -64.20
N GLU A 3 30.10 -12.24 -63.36
CA GLU A 3 30.16 -12.34 -61.90
C GLU A 3 31.49 -11.90 -61.31
N GLU A 4 31.50 -10.67 -60.77
CA GLU A 4 32.07 -10.31 -59.46
C GLU A 4 32.41 -8.82 -59.48
N ARG A 5 31.55 -8.01 -58.84
CA ARG A 5 31.88 -6.85 -57.98
C ARG A 5 30.61 -6.01 -57.77
N ASP A 6 29.58 -6.64 -57.20
CA ASP A 6 28.27 -6.01 -56.95
C ASP A 6 28.03 -5.68 -55.46
N ALA A 7 29.07 -5.61 -54.62
CA ALA A 7 28.86 -5.57 -53.17
C ALA A 7 29.60 -4.47 -52.39
N ARG A 8 30.24 -3.50 -53.04
CA ARG A 8 30.91 -2.41 -52.30
C ARG A 8 30.65 -1.06 -52.95
N LEU A 9 29.97 -0.20 -52.19
CA LEU A 9 29.86 1.25 -52.35
C LEU A 9 28.82 1.73 -53.37
N GLY A 10 27.57 1.88 -52.92
CA GLY A 10 26.57 2.55 -53.76
C GLY A 10 25.13 2.66 -53.26
N ARG A 11 24.80 2.42 -51.99
CA ARG A 11 23.42 2.64 -51.48
C ARG A 11 23.26 3.96 -50.72
N ARG A 12 23.93 5.01 -51.22
CA ARG A 12 23.59 6.40 -50.90
C ARG A 12 22.44 6.82 -51.82
N ARG A 13 21.46 7.49 -51.22
CA ARG A 13 20.34 8.23 -51.83
C ARG A 13 19.25 7.40 -52.49
N LEU A 14 18.16 7.22 -51.75
CA LEU A 14 16.86 7.64 -52.28
C LEU A 14 15.95 8.11 -51.14
N LEU A 15 16.23 9.33 -50.66
CA LEU A 15 15.22 10.19 -50.05
C LEU A 15 14.35 10.69 -51.21
N GLN A 16 13.14 10.15 -51.35
CA GLN A 16 12.08 10.79 -52.13
C GLN A 16 10.94 11.14 -51.17
N ALA A 17 11.16 12.19 -50.40
CA ALA A 17 10.11 12.90 -49.69
C ALA A 17 9.22 13.57 -50.74
N GLY A 18 7.95 13.14 -50.80
CA GLY A 18 6.92 13.81 -51.61
C GLY A 18 6.54 15.13 -50.95
N ALA A 19 7.00 16.24 -51.52
CA ALA A 19 6.51 17.57 -51.22
C ALA A 19 5.22 17.82 -52.02
N GLY A 20 4.06 17.70 -51.36
CA GLY A 20 2.76 18.17 -51.84
C GLY A 20 2.40 19.47 -51.14
N ALA A 21 2.17 20.53 -51.90
CA ALA A 21 1.97 21.90 -51.44
C ALA A 21 0.55 22.18 -50.91
N VAL A 22 0.51 22.80 -49.72
CA VAL A 22 -0.35 23.90 -49.22
C VAL A 22 -1.81 23.96 -49.69
N GLY A 23 -2.73 23.61 -48.78
CA GLY A 23 -4.14 24.01 -48.79
C GLY A 23 -4.52 24.60 -47.44
N ALA A 24 -5.07 25.81 -47.44
CA ALA A 24 -5.35 26.61 -46.25
C ALA A 24 -6.58 26.14 -45.45
N GLY A 25 -6.50 26.28 -44.12
CA GLY A 25 -7.66 26.44 -43.24
C GLY A 25 -7.99 25.22 -42.38
N LEU A 26 -7.63 25.29 -41.10
CA LEU A 26 -8.47 25.17 -39.90
C LEU A 26 -7.55 24.94 -38.69
N VAL A 27 -7.70 25.78 -37.67
CA VAL A 27 -7.03 25.67 -36.36
C VAL A 27 -7.46 24.35 -35.71
N GLY A 28 -6.51 23.49 -35.35
CA GLY A 28 -6.76 22.22 -34.65
C GLY A 28 -5.53 21.82 -33.85
N ALA A 29 -5.74 21.62 -32.55
CA ALA A 29 -4.74 21.45 -31.50
C ALA A 29 -3.72 20.34 -31.75
N GLY A 30 -2.54 20.52 -31.16
CA GLY A 30 -1.49 19.51 -31.14
C GLY A 30 -1.94 18.21 -30.48
N ALA A 31 -1.48 17.10 -31.05
CA ALA A 31 -1.40 15.83 -30.37
C ALA A 31 -0.14 15.12 -30.85
N THR A 32 1.00 15.54 -30.30
CA THR A 32 2.09 14.58 -30.11
C THR A 32 1.55 13.55 -29.12
N GLY A 33 1.02 12.45 -29.62
CA GLY A 33 0.65 11.30 -28.80
C GLY A 33 1.91 10.75 -28.16
N THR A 34 2.22 11.23 -26.97
CA THR A 34 3.16 10.59 -26.05
C THR A 34 2.61 9.21 -25.76
N ALA A 35 3.46 8.18 -25.82
CA ALA A 35 3.09 6.82 -25.49
C ALA A 35 2.67 6.73 -24.00
N THR A 36 1.39 6.95 -23.70
CA THR A 36 0.81 6.71 -22.38
C THR A 36 0.49 5.23 -22.25
N ALA A 37 1.51 4.44 -21.94
CA ALA A 37 1.35 3.06 -21.50
C ALA A 37 2.35 2.75 -20.37
N GLN A 38 2.25 3.52 -19.29
CA GLN A 38 2.69 3.12 -17.95
C GLN A 38 1.43 3.23 -17.09
N SER A 39 0.72 2.10 -16.90
CA SER A 39 -0.75 2.06 -16.78
C SER A 39 -1.33 2.39 -15.40
N GLY A 40 -0.80 3.39 -14.70
CA GLY A 40 -1.36 3.83 -13.42
C GLY A 40 -0.76 5.15 -12.91
N PRO A 41 -1.38 5.78 -11.90
CA PRO A 41 -1.02 7.11 -11.38
C PRO A 41 0.44 7.25 -10.93
N PHE A 42 1.11 6.13 -10.65
CA PHE A 42 2.49 6.08 -10.17
C PHE A 42 3.45 5.35 -11.13
N GLY A 43 3.15 5.33 -12.43
CA GLY A 43 3.99 4.66 -13.43
C GLY A 43 4.08 3.14 -13.22
N GLY A 44 3.03 2.52 -12.67
CA GLY A 44 3.00 1.09 -12.36
C GLY A 44 3.72 0.69 -11.07
N TRP A 45 4.26 1.64 -10.29
CA TRP A 45 4.96 1.37 -9.01
C TRP A 45 4.15 0.49 -8.05
N MET A 46 2.83 0.69 -7.99
CA MET A 46 1.93 -0.02 -7.07
C MET A 46 1.29 -1.30 -7.67
N SER A 47 1.68 -1.72 -8.89
CA SER A 47 0.98 -2.78 -9.63
C SER A 47 1.06 -4.20 -9.01
N ASP A 48 2.05 -4.41 -8.16
CA ASP A 48 2.38 -5.64 -7.42
C ASP A 48 2.26 -5.46 -5.90
N VAL A 49 1.65 -4.35 -5.44
CA VAL A 49 1.41 -4.09 -4.01
C VAL A 49 0.03 -4.63 -3.63
N GLY A 50 0.00 -5.77 -2.95
CA GLY A 50 -1.21 -6.57 -2.73
C GLY A 50 -2.28 -5.94 -1.83
N ASN A 51 -1.92 -4.93 -1.03
CA ASN A 51 -2.85 -4.20 -0.17
C ASN A 51 -3.12 -2.75 -0.66
N TYR A 52 -2.77 -2.43 -1.91
CA TYR A 52 -3.06 -1.13 -2.49
C TYR A 52 -4.48 -1.07 -3.05
N GLU A 53 -5.34 -0.30 -2.40
CA GLU A 53 -6.75 -0.09 -2.79
C GLU A 53 -7.05 1.33 -3.29
N GLY A 54 -6.05 2.21 -3.25
CA GLY A 54 -6.21 3.64 -3.52
C GLY A 54 -5.25 4.47 -2.67
N VAL A 55 -5.31 5.78 -2.86
CA VAL A 55 -4.58 6.76 -2.05
C VAL A 55 -5.46 7.18 -0.90
N VAL A 56 -5.03 6.91 0.33
CA VAL A 56 -5.78 7.30 1.53
C VAL A 56 -5.62 8.81 1.75
N ASP A 57 -6.73 9.53 1.79
CA ASP A 57 -6.74 10.96 2.08
C ASP A 57 -6.48 11.21 3.56
N ASN A 58 -5.35 11.85 3.84
CA ASN A 58 -4.95 12.35 5.15
C ASN A 58 -4.65 13.85 5.14
N THR A 59 -5.16 14.59 4.14
CA THR A 59 -5.08 16.05 4.13
C THR A 59 -5.77 16.65 5.36
N GLY A 60 -5.26 17.78 5.85
CA GLY A 60 -5.67 18.44 7.08
C GLY A 60 -5.05 17.86 8.37
N GLN A 61 -4.24 16.80 8.27
CA GLN A 61 -3.58 16.18 9.42
C GLN A 61 -2.12 16.64 9.53
N ASP A 62 -1.72 17.05 10.74
CA ASP A 62 -0.32 17.43 11.00
C ASP A 62 0.62 16.22 11.09
N GLU A 63 0.08 15.05 11.42
CA GLU A 63 0.82 13.79 11.57
C GLU A 63 -0.01 12.60 11.05
N VAL A 64 0.66 11.65 10.39
CA VAL A 64 0.03 10.44 9.84
C VAL A 64 0.91 9.23 10.11
N THR A 65 0.31 8.17 10.66
CA THR A 65 1.01 6.90 10.90
C THR A 65 0.83 5.92 9.74
N VAL A 66 1.92 5.31 9.30
CA VAL A 66 1.96 4.18 8.38
C VAL A 66 2.53 2.96 9.12
N THR A 67 1.76 1.89 9.23
CA THR A 67 2.22 0.64 9.81
C THR A 67 3.25 -0.04 8.89
N VAL A 68 4.38 -0.44 9.47
CA VAL A 68 5.39 -1.30 8.85
C VAL A 68 5.19 -2.73 9.32
N GLY A 69 5.07 -3.67 8.39
CA GLY A 69 4.71 -5.06 8.67
C GLY A 69 3.20 -5.32 8.58
N ALA A 70 2.45 -4.47 7.87
CA ALA A 70 1.03 -4.67 7.63
C ALA A 70 0.75 -5.95 6.80
N GLU A 71 -0.45 -6.51 6.93
CA GLU A 71 -0.89 -7.63 6.10
C GLU A 71 -0.96 -7.23 4.62
N GLY A 72 -0.31 -8.02 3.78
CA GLY A 72 -0.24 -7.81 2.33
C GLY A 72 0.87 -8.67 1.72
N ASN A 73 0.84 -8.87 0.40
CA ASN A 73 1.92 -9.57 -0.31
C ASN A 73 2.19 -11.01 0.20
N GLY A 74 1.15 -11.71 0.67
CA GLY A 74 1.25 -13.08 1.17
C GLY A 74 1.77 -13.20 2.61
N GLY A 75 1.84 -12.11 3.36
CA GLY A 75 2.25 -12.11 4.77
C GLY A 75 2.18 -10.72 5.41
N ALA A 76 3.05 -10.45 6.36
CA ALA A 76 3.24 -9.12 6.95
C ALA A 76 4.34 -8.34 6.19
N PHE A 77 4.20 -8.26 4.87
CA PHE A 77 5.20 -7.69 3.95
C PHE A 77 4.66 -6.45 3.24
N ALA A 78 3.93 -5.60 3.96
CA ALA A 78 3.34 -4.39 3.40
C ALA A 78 3.48 -3.18 4.32
N PHE A 79 3.33 -2.00 3.72
CA PHE A 79 3.05 -0.75 4.43
C PHE A 79 1.54 -0.55 4.47
N GLY A 80 1.01 -0.10 5.62
CA GLY A 80 -0.43 0.06 5.83
C GLY A 80 -0.76 1.45 6.39
N PRO A 81 -1.48 2.31 5.68
CA PRO A 81 -1.88 2.19 4.27
C PRO A 81 -0.69 2.20 3.30
N ALA A 82 -0.87 1.59 2.12
CA ALA A 82 0.19 1.51 1.11
C ALA A 82 0.45 2.84 0.39
N ALA A 83 -0.55 3.72 0.31
CA ALA A 83 -0.40 5.06 -0.24
C ALA A 83 -1.23 6.07 0.55
N ILE A 84 -0.64 7.23 0.84
CA ILE A 84 -1.30 8.34 1.54
C ILE A 84 -1.17 9.64 0.74
N GLN A 85 -2.14 10.52 0.92
CA GLN A 85 -2.10 11.91 0.50
C GLN A 85 -2.07 12.81 1.74
N VAL A 86 -1.13 13.74 1.81
CA VAL A 86 -0.94 14.66 2.94
C VAL A 86 -0.73 16.08 2.44
N ASP A 87 -0.87 17.06 3.34
CA ASP A 87 -0.51 18.44 3.04
C ASP A 87 1.00 18.68 3.19
N PRO A 88 1.58 19.68 2.53
CA PRO A 88 2.92 20.13 2.84
C PRO A 88 3.06 20.51 4.32
N GLY A 89 4.12 20.00 4.95
CA GLY A 89 4.41 20.19 6.37
C GLY A 89 3.91 19.04 7.27
N THR A 90 3.15 18.08 6.75
CA THR A 90 2.76 16.89 7.51
C THR A 90 3.96 16.00 7.81
N THR A 91 4.01 15.47 9.04
CA THR A 91 4.96 14.44 9.45
C THR A 91 4.37 13.05 9.23
N VAL A 92 5.08 12.19 8.49
CA VAL A 92 4.73 10.79 8.33
C VAL A 92 5.56 9.95 9.29
N VAL A 93 4.89 9.16 10.11
CA VAL A 93 5.48 8.25 11.10
C VAL A 93 5.30 6.83 10.63
N TRP A 94 6.39 6.14 10.30
CA TRP A 94 6.37 4.71 10.08
C TRP A 94 6.54 3.99 11.42
N GLU A 95 5.58 3.16 11.82
CA GLU A 95 5.59 2.41 13.08
C GLU A 95 5.60 0.91 12.83
N TRP A 96 6.56 0.19 13.41
CA TRP A 96 6.70 -1.25 13.25
C TRP A 96 5.73 -1.99 14.16
N ASN A 97 4.94 -2.91 13.60
CA ASN A 97 4.07 -3.78 14.40
C ASN A 97 4.78 -5.06 14.89
N GLY A 98 6.01 -5.31 14.46
CA GLY A 98 6.82 -6.48 14.82
C GLY A 98 6.55 -7.75 13.99
N GLU A 99 5.67 -7.67 12.99
CA GLU A 99 5.28 -8.82 12.16
C GLU A 99 6.12 -8.91 10.87
N GLY A 100 6.28 -10.12 10.33
CA GLY A 100 6.92 -10.31 9.02
C GLY A 100 8.45 -10.20 8.99
N GLY A 101 9.10 -10.15 10.16
CA GLY A 101 10.56 -10.12 10.28
C GLY A 101 11.12 -8.69 10.27
N GLN A 102 12.31 -8.51 9.71
CA GLN A 102 12.97 -7.20 9.67
C GLN A 102 12.48 -6.37 8.48
N HIS A 103 12.17 -5.11 8.73
CA HIS A 103 11.76 -4.14 7.72
C HIS A 103 12.54 -2.85 7.85
N ASN A 104 12.58 -2.08 6.76
CA ASN A 104 13.06 -0.71 6.71
C ASN A 104 12.23 0.10 5.72
N VAL A 105 12.43 1.42 5.75
CA VAL A 105 11.80 2.38 4.85
C VAL A 105 12.91 3.11 4.11
N VAL A 106 12.97 2.93 2.79
CA VAL A 106 13.99 3.54 1.94
C VAL A 106 13.33 4.29 0.81
N ALA A 107 13.67 5.58 0.66
CA ALA A 107 13.23 6.38 -0.47
C ALA A 107 13.88 5.88 -1.77
N GLU A 108 13.07 5.75 -2.83
CA GLU A 108 13.55 5.45 -4.19
C GLU A 108 13.54 6.71 -5.06
N GLU A 109 12.49 7.52 -4.95
CA GLU A 109 12.25 8.68 -5.81
C GLU A 109 11.51 9.76 -5.02
N GLY A 110 11.87 11.03 -5.22
CA GLY A 110 11.19 12.20 -4.65
C GLY A 110 11.71 12.65 -3.28
N ALA A 111 12.52 11.85 -2.59
CA ALA A 111 13.17 12.19 -1.34
C ALA A 111 14.47 11.38 -1.14
N ASP A 112 15.25 11.70 -0.11
CA ASP A 112 16.48 11.00 0.28
C ASP A 112 16.40 10.67 1.78
N PHE A 113 16.02 9.43 2.09
CA PHE A 113 15.97 8.93 3.46
C PHE A 113 16.04 7.40 3.51
N GLU A 114 16.53 6.88 4.63
CA GLU A 114 16.59 5.45 4.94
C GLU A 114 16.48 5.25 6.45
N SER A 115 15.59 4.37 6.89
CA SER A 115 15.48 3.94 8.29
C SER A 115 16.47 2.82 8.61
N GLU A 116 16.65 2.54 9.90
CA GLU A 116 17.28 1.31 10.35
C GLU A 116 16.47 0.08 9.89
N LEU A 117 17.17 -1.03 9.64
CA LEU A 117 16.57 -2.34 9.38
C LEU A 117 16.35 -3.06 10.72
N THR A 118 15.09 -3.22 11.11
CA THR A 118 14.72 -3.78 12.42
C THR A 118 13.40 -4.55 12.37
N SER A 119 13.19 -5.44 13.35
CA SER A 119 11.93 -6.15 13.61
C SER A 119 11.27 -5.72 14.93
N ASP A 120 11.79 -4.69 15.59
CA ASP A 120 11.34 -4.29 16.91
C ASP A 120 9.96 -3.62 16.85
N ALA A 121 8.96 -4.23 17.48
CA ALA A 121 7.63 -3.65 17.59
C ALA A 121 7.66 -2.32 18.37
N GLY A 122 6.98 -1.30 17.86
CA GLY A 122 6.95 0.04 18.41
C GLY A 122 8.18 0.90 18.05
N PHE A 123 9.12 0.39 17.24
CA PHE A 123 10.12 1.26 16.62
C PHE A 123 9.43 2.23 15.65
N THR A 124 9.89 3.49 15.64
CA THR A 124 9.36 4.54 14.77
C THR A 124 10.46 5.18 13.94
N PHE A 125 10.09 5.57 12.72
CA PHE A 125 10.90 6.40 11.84
C PHE A 125 10.01 7.51 11.28
N GLU A 126 10.49 8.75 11.25
CA GLU A 126 9.65 9.92 10.98
C GLU A 126 10.28 10.81 9.91
N GLN A 127 9.47 11.32 8.98
CA GLN A 127 9.88 12.33 8.01
C GLN A 127 8.80 13.38 7.83
N THR A 128 9.19 14.65 7.89
CA THR A 128 8.33 15.79 7.54
C THR A 128 8.53 16.16 6.07
N PHE A 129 7.42 16.38 5.35
CA PHE A 129 7.46 16.69 3.92
C PHE A 129 6.97 18.11 3.64
N ASP A 130 7.89 19.07 3.53
CA ASP A 130 7.55 20.50 3.31
C ASP A 130 7.24 20.87 1.86
N SER A 131 7.61 20.02 0.89
CA SER A 131 7.48 20.32 -0.55
C SER A 131 6.51 19.37 -1.22
N GLU A 132 5.64 19.92 -2.07
CA GLU A 132 4.73 19.13 -2.90
C GLU A 132 5.50 18.16 -3.79
N GLY A 133 4.93 16.96 -3.98
CA GLY A 133 5.56 15.93 -4.78
C GLY A 133 5.03 14.53 -4.49
N THR A 134 5.55 13.55 -5.21
CA THR A 134 5.28 12.13 -4.96
C THR A 134 6.57 11.45 -4.55
N ILE A 135 6.54 10.80 -3.40
CA ILE A 135 7.66 10.07 -2.83
C ILE A 135 7.34 8.59 -2.93
N LYS A 136 8.18 7.84 -3.66
CA LYS A 136 8.11 6.39 -3.74
C LYS A 136 9.14 5.81 -2.78
N TYR A 137 8.73 4.83 -1.98
CA TYR A 137 9.62 4.19 -1.03
C TYR A 137 9.34 2.69 -0.95
N PHE A 138 10.27 1.94 -0.39
CA PHE A 138 10.19 0.49 -0.31
C PHE A 138 10.93 -0.05 0.92
N CYS A 139 10.66 -1.32 1.24
CA CYS A 139 11.48 -2.09 2.17
C CYS A 139 12.50 -2.94 1.39
N GLN A 140 13.79 -2.80 1.70
CA GLN A 140 14.88 -3.46 0.97
C GLN A 140 14.74 -4.99 0.89
N PRO A 141 14.59 -5.75 2.00
CA PRO A 141 14.46 -7.21 1.94
C PRO A 141 13.18 -7.69 1.24
N HIS A 142 12.12 -6.88 1.21
CA HIS A 142 10.79 -7.29 0.75
C HIS A 142 10.33 -6.57 -0.53
N ARG A 143 11.21 -5.80 -1.19
CA ARG A 143 10.90 -5.06 -2.42
C ARG A 143 10.33 -5.98 -3.50
N ALA A 144 10.96 -7.14 -3.70
CA ALA A 144 10.56 -8.11 -4.71
C ALA A 144 9.23 -8.82 -4.41
N LEU A 145 8.76 -8.76 -3.16
CA LEU A 145 7.44 -9.25 -2.75
C LEU A 145 6.34 -8.19 -2.94
N GLY A 146 6.71 -6.94 -3.25
CA GLY A 146 5.76 -5.83 -3.39
C GLY A 146 5.65 -4.94 -2.16
N MET A 147 6.60 -4.99 -1.20
CA MET A 147 6.59 -4.09 -0.05
C MET A 147 7.07 -2.69 -0.44
N LYS A 148 6.15 -1.93 -1.03
CA LYS A 148 6.37 -0.59 -1.58
C LYS A 148 5.22 0.33 -1.15
N GLY A 149 5.53 1.61 -1.00
CA GLY A 149 4.54 2.61 -0.68
C GLY A 149 4.74 3.92 -1.42
N VAL A 150 3.76 4.81 -1.26
CA VAL A 150 3.77 6.17 -1.81
C VAL A 150 3.28 7.18 -0.78
N VAL A 151 3.99 8.30 -0.67
CA VAL A 151 3.47 9.52 -0.04
C VAL A 151 3.24 10.55 -1.15
N VAL A 152 2.01 11.02 -1.30
CA VAL A 152 1.68 12.18 -2.13
C VAL A 152 1.57 13.39 -1.21
N VAL A 153 2.36 14.41 -1.48
CA VAL A 153 2.33 15.69 -0.75
C VAL A 153 1.66 16.72 -1.66
N GLY A 154 0.53 17.26 -1.22
CA GLY A 154 -0.34 18.12 -2.03
C GLY A 154 -1.35 17.32 -2.87
N ALA A 155 -1.59 17.73 -4.11
CA ALA A 155 -2.62 17.14 -4.96
C ALA A 155 -2.25 15.74 -5.47
N ALA A 156 -3.18 14.78 -5.32
CA ALA A 156 -3.05 13.44 -5.92
C ALA A 156 -2.92 13.51 -7.45
N PRO A 157 -2.05 12.67 -8.06
CA PRO A 157 -1.89 12.64 -9.50
C PRO A 157 -3.17 12.17 -10.20
N GLU A 158 -3.37 12.65 -11.43
CA GLU A 158 -4.53 12.25 -12.24
C GLU A 158 -4.61 10.72 -12.39
N GLY A 159 -5.81 10.18 -12.21
CA GLY A 159 -6.06 8.74 -12.28
C GLY A 159 -5.76 7.96 -11.01
N ALA A 160 -5.32 8.61 -9.93
CA ALA A 160 -5.34 8.02 -8.59
C ALA A 160 -6.78 8.03 -8.03
N GLU A 161 -7.26 6.87 -7.60
CA GLU A 161 -8.44 6.80 -6.75
C GLU A 161 -8.07 7.28 -5.36
N VAL A 162 -8.73 8.33 -4.90
CA VAL A 162 -8.60 8.83 -3.53
C VAL A 162 -9.72 8.22 -2.70
N VAL A 163 -9.34 7.47 -1.67
CA VAL A 163 -10.26 6.86 -0.72
C VAL A 163 -10.25 7.68 0.57
N SER A 164 -11.41 7.93 1.16
CA SER A 164 -11.48 8.68 2.41
C SER A 164 -10.72 7.93 3.51
N GLY A 165 -9.62 8.50 3.98
CA GLY A 165 -9.01 8.06 5.22
C GLY A 165 -10.01 8.24 6.34
N GLY A 166 -10.18 7.22 7.18
CA GLY A 166 -10.97 7.30 8.39
C GLY A 166 -10.32 8.25 9.38
N GLY A 167 -10.36 9.56 9.09
CA GLY A 167 -9.93 10.62 9.98
C GLY A 167 -10.91 10.70 11.13
N GLY A 168 -10.52 10.14 12.27
CA GLY A 168 -11.13 10.41 13.57
C GLY A 168 -11.21 11.93 13.75
N GLY A 169 -12.43 12.42 13.96
CA GLY A 169 -12.77 13.82 13.84
C GLY A 169 -11.93 14.74 14.74
N GLY A 170 -11.33 15.75 14.11
CA GLY A 170 -10.94 16.99 14.76
C GLY A 170 -12.19 17.72 15.25
N GLY A 171 -12.59 17.47 16.51
CA GLY A 171 -13.59 18.25 17.23
C GLY A 171 -13.01 19.61 17.66
N GLY A 172 -12.75 20.48 16.70
CA GLY A 172 -12.30 21.87 16.91
C GLY A 172 -13.40 22.86 16.56
N GLY A 173 -14.35 23.08 17.47
CA GLY A 173 -15.45 24.03 17.30
C GLY A 173 -15.72 24.83 18.56
N GLY A 174 -14.78 25.71 18.92
CA GLY A 174 -14.97 26.74 19.95
C GLY A 174 -15.50 28.03 19.32
N GLY A 175 -16.69 28.46 19.75
CA GLY A 175 -17.26 29.77 19.41
C GLY A 175 -18.58 29.99 20.13
N GLY A 176 -18.52 30.64 21.31
CA GLY A 176 -19.68 31.00 22.11
C GLY A 176 -20.38 32.29 21.67
N GLY A 177 -21.58 32.54 22.23
CA GLY A 177 -22.23 33.84 22.24
C GLY A 177 -23.76 33.84 22.09
N ASP A 178 -24.43 33.74 23.24
CA ASP A 178 -25.69 34.39 23.69
C ASP A 178 -26.88 34.65 22.74
N GLY A 179 -28.08 34.33 23.24
CA GLY A 179 -29.33 34.99 22.82
C GLY A 179 -30.61 34.23 23.17
N GLY A 180 -31.21 34.55 24.33
CA GLY A 180 -32.46 33.97 24.80
C GLY A 180 -33.72 34.41 24.03
N GLY A 181 -34.81 33.67 24.24
CA GLY A 181 -36.14 34.01 23.74
C GLY A 181 -37.16 32.91 24.04
N GLU A 182 -38.03 33.17 25.02
CA GLU A 182 -39.07 32.29 25.57
C GLU A 182 -40.35 32.19 24.70
N SER A 183 -41.22 31.24 25.11
CA SER A 183 -42.65 31.03 24.77
C SER A 183 -42.95 30.41 23.39
N GLY A 184 -43.86 29.46 23.20
CA GLY A 184 -44.87 28.71 23.95
C GLY A 184 -45.51 27.73 22.91
N GLY A 185 -46.30 26.69 23.16
CA GLY A 185 -47.02 26.13 24.30
C GLY A 185 -47.99 25.06 23.73
N GLY A 186 -48.31 24.04 24.55
CA GLY A 186 -49.43 23.07 24.42
C GLY A 186 -49.32 22.05 23.27
N GLY A 187 -49.34 20.72 23.46
CA GLY A 187 -50.24 19.88 24.27
C GLY A 187 -50.95 18.91 23.28
N GLU A 188 -51.39 17.68 23.53
CA GLU A 188 -51.55 16.81 24.70
C GLU A 188 -51.88 15.38 24.19
N SER A 189 -52.01 14.44 25.13
CA SER A 189 -52.49 13.03 25.06
C SER A 189 -51.42 11.95 24.79
N GLY A 190 -51.23 10.94 25.63
CA GLY A 190 -51.89 10.57 26.90
C GLY A 190 -51.94 9.05 27.08
N SER A 191 -51.86 8.60 28.33
CA SER A 191 -52.05 7.23 28.87
C SER A 191 -50.78 6.36 28.84
N GLY A 192 -50.16 5.97 29.96
CA GLY A 192 -50.71 5.33 31.18
C GLY A 192 -50.31 3.85 31.09
N ASP A 193 -49.67 3.17 32.05
CA ASP A 193 -49.92 2.99 33.49
C ASP A 193 -48.73 2.16 34.03
N GLY A 194 -48.11 2.45 35.19
CA GLY A 194 -48.45 1.85 36.50
C GLY A 194 -47.19 1.13 37.04
N GLY A 195 -46.55 1.60 38.11
CA GLY A 195 -46.74 1.11 39.50
C GLY A 195 -45.69 0.01 39.83
N GLU A 196 -44.99 -0.08 40.96
CA GLU A 196 -45.07 0.50 42.30
C GLU A 196 -43.71 0.33 43.03
N SER A 197 -43.48 1.19 44.04
CA SER A 197 -42.75 1.04 45.32
C SER A 197 -41.59 0.03 45.45
N GLY A 198 -40.46 0.31 46.08
CA GLY A 198 -40.09 1.34 47.06
C GLY A 198 -38.94 0.77 47.92
N GLY A 199 -38.13 1.63 48.54
CA GLY A 199 -37.22 1.22 49.63
C GLY A 199 -35.75 1.63 49.52
N SER A 200 -35.47 2.83 50.02
CA SER A 200 -34.35 3.18 50.92
C SER A 200 -32.88 2.88 50.54
N ALA A 201 -32.13 3.99 50.42
CA ALA A 201 -30.79 4.25 50.97
C ALA A 201 -29.80 3.07 51.11
N ALA A 202 -28.71 3.12 50.34
CA ALA A 202 -27.33 3.27 50.85
C ALA A 202 -26.31 2.96 49.75
N SER A 203 -25.24 3.75 49.77
CA SER A 203 -23.98 3.50 49.08
C SER A 203 -23.40 2.11 49.35
N GLN A 204 -22.59 1.68 48.38
CA GLN A 204 -21.63 0.56 48.40
C GLN A 204 -22.23 -0.84 48.36
N VAL A 205 -21.91 -1.60 47.30
CA VAL A 205 -20.86 -2.64 47.34
C VAL A 205 -20.54 -3.17 45.93
N MET A 206 -19.24 -3.37 45.70
CA MET A 206 -18.59 -4.37 44.83
C MET A 206 -19.52 -5.29 44.02
N SER A 207 -19.38 -5.25 42.68
CA SER A 207 -19.77 -6.39 41.83
C SER A 207 -18.60 -6.80 40.94
N LEU A 208 -17.90 -7.83 41.43
CA LEU A 208 -16.96 -8.65 40.68
C LEU A 208 -17.82 -9.64 39.87
N THR A 209 -17.94 -9.46 38.55
CA THR A 209 -18.56 -10.47 37.68
C THR A 209 -17.49 -11.05 36.77
N VAL A 210 -17.01 -12.22 37.16
CA VAL A 210 -16.25 -13.15 36.33
C VAL A 210 -17.21 -13.84 35.36
N GLY A 211 -16.87 -13.81 34.08
CA GLY A 211 -17.41 -14.67 33.03
C GLY A 211 -16.67 -14.32 31.72
N GLY A 212 -15.86 -15.16 31.08
CA GLY A 212 -15.76 -16.61 31.11
C GLY A 212 -16.28 -17.18 29.78
N ALA A 213 -15.42 -17.18 28.74
CA ALA A 213 -15.45 -18.15 27.63
C ALA A 213 -14.21 -17.97 26.72
N LEU A 214 -13.10 -18.61 27.11
CA LEU A 214 -12.00 -18.97 26.21
C LEU A 214 -12.45 -20.20 25.39
N VAL A 215 -12.60 -20.05 24.08
CA VAL A 215 -12.59 -21.19 23.15
C VAL A 215 -11.26 -21.17 22.41
N ALA A 216 -10.26 -21.80 23.00
CA ALA A 216 -9.04 -22.16 22.32
C ALA A 216 -9.31 -23.38 21.43
N ALA A 217 -9.35 -23.19 20.11
CA ALA A 217 -9.37 -24.29 19.16
C ALA A 217 -7.97 -24.91 19.09
N PHE A 218 -7.77 -26.01 19.81
CA PHE A 218 -6.62 -26.89 19.63
C PHE A 218 -6.76 -27.63 18.29
N LEU A 219 -6.05 -27.15 17.26
CA LEU A 219 -5.81 -27.93 16.05
C LEU A 219 -4.81 -29.05 16.38
N SER A 220 -5.37 -30.23 16.62
CA SER A 220 -4.66 -31.47 16.90
C SER A 220 -3.64 -31.84 15.80
N PRO A 221 -2.42 -32.28 16.16
CA PRO A 221 -1.42 -32.76 15.20
C PRO A 221 -1.86 -34.00 14.41
N ILE A 222 -2.95 -34.67 14.82
CA ILE A 222 -3.50 -35.85 14.15
C ILE A 222 -4.20 -35.47 12.83
N VAL A 223 -4.74 -34.26 12.72
CA VAL A 223 -5.41 -33.79 11.48
C VAL A 223 -4.38 -33.40 10.40
N PHE A 224 -3.23 -32.82 10.81
CA PHE A 224 -2.14 -32.49 9.88
C PHE A 224 -1.45 -33.74 9.31
N GLY A 225 -1.35 -34.82 10.09
CA GLY A 225 -0.77 -36.10 9.65
C GLY A 225 -1.58 -36.84 8.58
N ILE A 226 -2.91 -36.73 8.60
CA ILE A 226 -3.78 -37.39 7.60
C ILE A 226 -3.69 -36.69 6.23
N LEU A 227 -3.41 -35.38 6.19
CA LEU A 227 -3.31 -34.62 4.93
C LEU A 227 -1.99 -34.88 4.18
N LEU A 228 -0.90 -35.21 4.87
CA LEU A 228 0.38 -35.55 4.25
C LEU A 228 0.41 -36.97 3.66
N LEU A 229 -0.38 -37.89 4.20
CA LEU A 229 -0.45 -39.27 3.69
C LEU A 229 -1.28 -39.39 2.39
N LEU A 230 -2.05 -38.35 2.02
CA LEU A 230 -2.81 -38.30 0.76
C LEU A 230 -2.09 -37.58 -0.38
N ARG A 231 -0.85 -37.07 -0.18
CA ARG A 231 -0.09 -36.38 -1.24
C ARG A 231 1.30 -36.97 -1.54
N GLY A 232 1.75 -38.00 -0.80
CA GLY A 232 3.04 -38.66 -1.03
C GLY A 232 2.90 -40.10 -1.53
N GLY A 233 2.62 -40.30 -2.83
CA GLY A 233 2.57 -41.65 -3.41
C GLY A 233 2.74 -41.68 -4.93
N GLY A 234 3.97 -41.90 -5.39
CA GLY A 234 4.35 -42.19 -6.79
C GLY A 234 5.54 -41.33 -7.21
N GLY A 235 6.80 -41.78 -7.06
CA GLY A 235 7.54 -42.67 -7.97
C GLY A 235 8.48 -41.78 -8.81
N SER A 236 9.77 -42.03 -9.08
CA SER A 236 10.75 -43.11 -8.89
C SER A 236 12.15 -42.44 -8.88
N PRO A 237 13.22 -43.06 -8.37
CA PRO A 237 14.57 -42.48 -8.44
C PRO A 237 15.13 -42.55 -9.87
N PRO A 238 15.84 -41.51 -10.37
CA PRO A 238 16.60 -41.60 -11.62
C PRO A 238 17.84 -42.48 -11.44
N ASP A 239 18.17 -43.17 -12.52
CA ASP A 239 19.24 -44.14 -12.68
C ASP A 239 20.63 -43.51 -12.55
N GLU A 240 21.51 -44.20 -11.82
CA GLU A 240 22.94 -44.00 -11.90
C GLU A 240 23.45 -44.52 -13.24
N SER A 241 23.78 -43.62 -14.17
CA SER A 241 24.70 -43.90 -15.27
C SER A 241 25.49 -42.65 -15.66
N GLY A 242 26.80 -42.65 -15.38
CA GLY A 242 27.69 -41.57 -15.84
C GLY A 242 28.87 -41.21 -14.93
N ILE A 243 29.63 -42.18 -14.42
CA ILE A 243 31.02 -41.90 -14.01
C ILE A 243 31.91 -42.25 -15.21
N GLU A 244 32.08 -41.27 -16.11
CA GLU A 244 33.18 -41.28 -17.07
C GLU A 244 34.39 -40.63 -16.40
N GLN A 245 35.44 -41.43 -16.24
CA GLN A 245 36.72 -41.02 -15.70
C GLN A 245 37.46 -40.20 -16.75
N GLY A 246 37.63 -38.90 -16.50
CA GLY A 246 38.61 -38.06 -17.19
C GLY A 246 39.93 -38.08 -16.44
N GLU A 247 40.93 -38.73 -17.03
CA GLU A 247 42.31 -38.84 -16.55
C GLU A 247 43.01 -37.45 -16.45
N PRO A 248 43.89 -37.22 -15.44
CA PRO A 248 44.75 -36.05 -15.42
C PRO A 248 46.05 -36.29 -16.19
N SER A 249 46.28 -35.52 -17.26
CA SER A 249 47.57 -35.41 -17.93
C SER A 249 48.57 -34.67 -17.02
N HIS A 250 49.53 -35.41 -16.48
CA HIS A 250 50.81 -34.90 -15.99
C HIS A 250 51.83 -35.11 -17.11
N GLU A 251 52.43 -34.03 -17.61
CA GLU A 251 53.63 -34.06 -18.46
C GLU A 251 54.74 -33.35 -17.70
N ASP A 252 55.91 -33.99 -17.72
CA ASP A 252 57.16 -33.66 -17.03
C ASP A 252 57.84 -32.33 -17.42
#